data_AF-A0A842XMR4-F1
#
_entry.id   AF-A0A842XMR4-F1
#
_cell.length_a   1.000
_cell.length_b   1.000
_cell.length_c   1.000
_cell.angle_alpha   90.00
_cell.angle_beta   90.00
_cell.angle_gamma   90.00
#
_symmetry.space_group_name_H-M   'P 1'
#
loop_
_entity.id
_entity.type
_entity.pdbx_description
1 polymer ?
#
loop_
_entity_poly.entity_id
_entity_poly.type
_entity_poly.pdbx_seq_one_letter_code
_entity_poly.pdbx_strand_id
1 'polypeptide(L)'
;MISEAEKGEVDKLAELLGIDKEEALRLALKEGIHELRIRKATELYASGKTSMKQAARVAGLDLADWFAIARDKNLVLQIRPEELDEDVEVLQDLK
;
A
#
# COMPACT_ATOMS: atom_id res chain seq x y z
N MET A 1 15.35 -0.53 18.84
CA MET A 1 14.83 -1.44 19.88
C MET A 1 13.37 -1.08 20.10
N ILE A 2 12.47 -2.07 20.12
CA ILE A 2 11.08 -1.86 20.55
C ILE A 2 11.04 -1.51 22.05
N SER A 3 10.22 -0.53 22.41
CA SER A 3 9.98 -0.08 23.77
C SER A 3 9.22 -1.13 24.59
N GLU A 4 9.23 -1.00 25.91
CA GLU A 4 8.46 -1.87 26.79
C GLU A 4 6.94 -1.76 26.56
N ALA A 5 6.45 -0.58 26.17
CA ALA A 5 5.06 -0.39 25.79
C ALA A 5 4.70 -1.19 24.53
N GLU A 6 5.53 -1.11 23.48
CA GLU A 6 5.31 -1.89 22.24
C GLU A 6 5.39 -3.40 22.49
N LYS A 7 6.29 -3.86 23.36
CA LYS A 7 6.33 -5.28 23.77
C LYS A 7 5.02 -5.70 24.43
N GLY A 8 4.47 -4.87 25.31
CA GLY A 8 3.19 -5.14 25.98
C GLY A 8 2.01 -5.23 25.00
N GLU A 9 1.99 -4.40 23.95
CA GLU A 9 0.97 -4.50 22.90
C GLU A 9 1.11 -5.78 22.06
N VAL A 10 2.35 -6.20 21.75
CA VAL A 10 2.59 -7.48 21.07
C VAL A 10 2.13 -8.67 21.92
N ASP A 11 2.34 -8.62 23.24
CA ASP A 11 1.87 -9.66 24.16
C ASP A 11 0.35 -9.76 24.16
N LYS A 12 -0.36 -8.63 24.24
CA LYS A 12 -1.83 -8.60 24.13
C LYS A 12 -2.31 -9.12 22.79
N LEU A 13 -1.62 -8.79 21.70
CA LEU A 13 -1.96 -9.26 20.36
C LEU A 13 -1.77 -10.78 20.24
N ALA A 14 -0.68 -11.31 20.80
CA ALA A 14 -0.40 -12.74 20.84
C ALA A 14 -1.49 -13.50 21.61
N GLU A 15 -1.88 -13.00 22.78
CA GLU A 15 -3.00 -13.54 23.57
C GLU A 15 -4.33 -13.48 22.81
N LEU A 16 -4.65 -12.34 22.19
CA LEU A 16 -5.88 -12.15 21.44
C LEU A 16 -6.02 -13.11 20.25
N LEU A 17 -4.92 -13.35 19.55
CA LEU A 17 -4.89 -14.19 18.35
C LEU A 17 -4.60 -15.66 18.67
N GLY A 18 -4.21 -15.99 19.90
CA GLY A 18 -3.85 -17.34 20.32
C GLY A 18 -2.57 -17.86 19.64
N ILE A 19 -1.64 -16.97 19.30
CA ILE A 19 -0.37 -17.28 18.62
C ILE A 19 0.82 -16.91 19.52
N ASP A 20 2.03 -17.34 19.14
CA ASP A 20 3.22 -16.95 19.89
C ASP A 20 3.61 -15.48 19.67
N LYS A 21 4.43 -14.95 20.59
CA LYS A 21 4.86 -13.55 20.57
C LYS A 21 5.63 -13.16 19.31
N GLU A 22 6.45 -14.07 18.78
CA GLU A 22 7.26 -13.79 17.59
C GLU A 22 6.39 -13.75 16.34
N GLU A 23 5.43 -14.67 16.23
CA GLU A 23 4.42 -14.68 15.18
C GLU A 23 3.54 -13.43 15.22
N ALA A 24 3.06 -13.04 16.40
CA ALA A 24 2.30 -11.80 16.59
C ALA A 24 3.10 -10.56 16.16
N LEU A 25 4.38 -10.49 16.53
CA LEU A 25 5.27 -9.39 16.13
C LEU A 25 5.46 -9.36 14.61
N ARG A 26 5.73 -10.51 13.98
CA ARG A 26 5.91 -10.59 12.51
C ARG A 26 4.63 -10.18 11.78
N LEU A 27 3.46 -10.62 12.27
CA LEU A 27 2.17 -10.26 11.70
C LEU A 27 1.92 -8.76 11.83
N ALA A 28 2.08 -8.20 13.03
CA ALA A 28 1.89 -6.76 13.27
C ALA A 28 2.80 -5.90 12.39
N LEU A 29 4.07 -6.30 12.22
CA LEU A 29 5.01 -5.62 11.33
C LEU A 29 4.57 -5.72 9.87
N LYS A 30 4.18 -6.90 9.40
CA LYS A 30 3.72 -7.11 8.03
C LYS A 30 2.50 -6.25 7.70
N GLU A 31 1.48 -6.29 8.56
CA GLU A 31 0.26 -5.50 8.39
C GLU A 31 0.55 -4.00 8.51
N GLY A 32 1.34 -3.59 9.50
CA GLY A 32 1.73 -2.19 9.69
C GLY A 32 2.50 -1.62 8.49
N ILE A 33 3.46 -2.36 7.94
CA ILE A 33 4.17 -1.96 6.72
C ILE A 33 3.20 -1.82 5.55
N HIS A 34 2.31 -2.79 5.36
CA HIS A 34 1.32 -2.77 4.29
C HIS A 34 0.40 -1.53 4.38
N GLU A 35 -0.19 -1.27 5.54
CA GLU A 35 -1.03 -0.10 5.76
C GLU A 35 -0.30 1.22 5.54
N LEU A 36 0.93 1.34 6.06
CA LEU A 36 1.74 2.55 5.91
C LEU A 36 2.07 2.83 4.44
N ARG A 37 2.35 1.78 3.65
CA ARG A 37 2.60 1.92 2.22
C ARG A 37 1.37 2.37 1.46
N ILE A 38 0.20 1.79 1.73
CA ILE A 38 -1.07 2.23 1.13
C ILE A 38 -1.36 3.69 1.48
N ARG A 39 -1.24 4.05 2.75
CA ARG A 39 -1.45 5.43 3.22
C ARG A 39 -0.57 6.40 2.46
N LYS A 40 0.72 6.07 2.31
CA LYS A 40 1.66 6.93 1.60
C LYS A 40 1.36 7.04 0.10
N ALA A 41 1.02 5.92 -0.54
CA ALA A 41 0.61 5.90 -1.94
C ALA A 41 -0.63 6.76 -2.17
N THR A 42 -1.62 6.70 -1.27
CA THR A 42 -2.83 7.52 -1.34
C THR A 42 -2.51 9.02 -1.24
N GLU A 43 -1.66 9.43 -0.29
CA GLU A 43 -1.24 10.83 -0.16
C GLU A 43 -0.56 11.36 -1.44
N LEU A 44 0.34 10.54 -2.02
CA LEU A 44 1.07 10.92 -3.23
C LEU A 44 0.15 11.00 -4.44
N TYR A 45 -0.78 10.05 -4.59
CA TYR A 45 -1.74 10.04 -5.68
C TYR A 45 -2.73 11.21 -5.57
N ALA A 46 -3.33 11.42 -4.39
CA ALA A 46 -4.28 12.51 -4.16
C ALA A 46 -3.68 13.91 -4.34
N SER A 47 -2.35 14.05 -4.17
CA SER A 47 -1.64 15.31 -4.43
C SER A 47 -1.12 15.45 -5.87
N GLY A 48 -1.44 14.51 -6.76
CA GLY A 48 -1.02 14.52 -8.18
C GLY A 48 0.49 14.25 -8.39
N LYS A 49 1.21 13.85 -7.34
CA LYS A 49 2.67 13.63 -7.37
C LYS A 49 3.07 12.31 -8.00
N THR A 50 2.12 11.39 -8.15
CA THR A 50 2.36 10.05 -8.73
C THR A 50 1.21 9.64 -9.63
N SER A 51 1.52 8.91 -10.70
CA SER A 51 0.52 8.19 -11.53
C SER A 51 -0.11 7.02 -10.78
N MET A 52 -1.18 6.42 -11.33
CA MET A 52 -1.77 5.19 -10.76
C MET A 52 -0.74 4.06 -10.65
N LYS A 53 0.07 3.86 -11.69
CA LYS A 53 1.10 2.81 -11.74
C LYS A 53 2.21 3.07 -10.72
N GLN A 54 2.61 4.33 -10.53
CA GLN A 54 3.60 4.71 -9.53
C GLN A 54 3.05 4.52 -8.11
N ALA A 55 1.79 4.89 -7.86
CA ALA A 55 1.15 4.71 -6.57
C ALA A 55 0.98 3.22 -6.20
N ALA A 56 0.62 2.35 -7.14
CA ALA A 56 0.60 0.91 -6.94
C ALA A 56 1.96 0.35 -6.49
N ARG A 57 3.06 0.79 -7.15
CA ARG A 57 4.42 0.41 -6.74
C ARG A 57 4.77 0.89 -5.33
N VAL A 58 4.39 2.12 -4.96
CA VAL A 58 4.58 2.63 -3.60
C VAL A 58 3.80 1.79 -2.58
N ALA A 59 2.55 1.44 -2.88
CA ALA A 59 1.71 0.58 -2.05
C ALA A 59 2.25 -0.86 -1.93
N GLY A 60 3.07 -1.29 -2.89
CA GLY A 60 3.56 -2.67 -2.96
C GLY A 60 2.51 -3.63 -3.50
N LEU A 61 1.66 -3.12 -4.38
CA LEU A 61 0.54 -3.84 -4.97
C LEU A 61 0.71 -3.87 -6.49
N ASP A 62 0.03 -4.82 -7.12
CA ASP A 62 -0.21 -4.71 -8.54
C ASP A 62 -1.20 -3.58 -8.85
N LEU A 63 -1.36 -3.28 -10.13
CA LEU A 63 -2.18 -2.17 -10.57
C LEU A 63 -3.68 -2.41 -10.27
N ALA A 64 -4.16 -3.65 -10.37
CA ALA A 64 -5.56 -3.99 -10.19
C ALA A 64 -5.98 -3.85 -8.71
N ASP A 65 -5.17 -4.37 -7.79
CA ASP A 65 -5.37 -4.22 -6.35
C ASP A 65 -5.36 -2.75 -5.94
N TRP A 66 -4.45 -1.97 -6.52
CA TRP A 66 -4.41 -0.53 -6.28
C TRP A 66 -5.66 0.20 -6.80
N PHE A 67 -6.19 -0.18 -7.96
CA PHE A 67 -7.44 0.37 -8.50
C PHE A 67 -8.62 0.14 -7.55
N ALA A 68 -8.74 -1.07 -6.98
CA ALA A 68 -9.79 -1.38 -6.00
C ALA A 68 -9.70 -0.47 -4.77
N ILE A 69 -8.50 -0.27 -4.22
CA ILE A 69 -8.28 0.62 -3.07
C ILE A 69 -8.59 2.08 -3.42
N ALA A 70 -8.16 2.56 -4.58
CA ALA A 70 -8.40 3.93 -5.00
C ALA A 70 -9.91 4.21 -5.15
N ARG A 71 -10.65 3.26 -5.72
CA ARG A 71 -12.11 3.30 -5.81
C ARG A 71 -12.76 3.32 -4.43
N ASP A 72 -12.39 2.40 -3.54
CA ASP A 72 -13.01 2.27 -2.22
C ASP A 72 -12.72 3.49 -1.32
N LYS A 73 -11.60 4.17 -1.56
CA LYS A 73 -11.24 5.45 -0.91
C LYS A 73 -11.82 6.69 -1.60
N ASN A 74 -12.69 6.53 -2.61
CA ASN A 74 -13.25 7.60 -3.43
C ASN A 74 -12.19 8.58 -3.97
N LEU A 75 -11.00 8.08 -4.28
CA LEU A 75 -10.02 8.88 -5.00
C LEU A 75 -10.55 9.05 -6.41
N VAL A 76 -10.86 10.30 -6.79
CA VAL A 76 -11.25 10.62 -8.16
C VAL A 76 -10.16 10.08 -9.08
N LEU A 77 -10.56 9.37 -10.14
CA LEU A 77 -9.64 8.92 -11.18
C LEU A 77 -8.94 10.15 -11.77
N GLN A 78 -7.75 10.46 -11.26
CA GLN A 78 -6.85 11.49 -11.77
C GLN A 78 -6.01 10.84 -12.88
N ILE A 79 -6.67 10.35 -13.93
CA ILE A 79 -5.96 9.88 -15.13
C ILE A 79 -5.60 11.13 -15.91
N ARG A 80 -4.31 11.43 -15.95
CA ARG A 80 -3.81 12.52 -16.79
C ARG A 80 -3.60 12.01 -18.22
N PRO A 81 -3.89 12.82 -19.26
CA PRO A 81 -3.70 12.41 -20.66
C PRO A 81 -2.30 11.87 -20.95
N GLU A 82 -1.27 12.47 -20.34
CA GLU A 82 0.13 12.08 -20.54
C GLU A 82 0.43 10.65 -20.06
N GLU A 83 -0.31 10.16 -19.06
CA GLU A 83 -0.16 8.78 -18.56
C GLU A 83 -0.73 7.75 -19.54
N LEU A 84 -1.74 8.13 -20.32
CA LEU A 84 -2.31 7.27 -21.36
C LEU A 84 -1.39 7.21 -22.58
N ASP A 85 -0.74 8.33 -22.94
CA ASP A 85 0.20 8.37 -24.05
C ASP A 85 1.44 7.50 -23.77
N GLU A 86 1.99 7.55 -22.55
CA GLU A 86 3.07 6.66 -22.11
C GLU A 86 2.66 5.18 -22.19
N ASP A 87 1.45 4.83 -21.73
CA ASP A 87 0.96 3.46 -21.78
C ASP A 87 0.77 2.98 -23.24
N VAL A 88 0.35 3.87 -24.15
CA VAL A 88 0.21 3.56 -25.59
C VAL A 88 1.57 3.36 -26.25
N GLU A 89 2.57 4.20 -25.97
CA GLU A 89 3.93 4.03 -26.50
C GLU A 89 4.53 2.67 -26.09
N VAL A 90 4.44 2.33 -24.80
CA VAL A 90 4.91 1.02 -24.30
C VAL A 90 4.23 -0.15 -25.01
N LEU A 91 2.93 -0.05 -25.28
CA LEU A 91 2.19 -1.10 -26.00
C LEU A 91 2.59 -1.21 -27.49
N GLN A 92 2.98 -0.10 -28.12
CA GLN A 92 3.43 -0.09 -29.51
C GLN A 92 4.82 -0.72 -29.68
N ASP A 93 5.68 -0.61 -28.66
CA ASP A 93 7.03 -1.18 -28.63
C ASP A 93 7.08 -2.69 -28.34
N LEU A 94 5.97 -3.28 -27.91
CA LEU A 94 5.85 -4.73 -27.68
C LEU A 94 5.59 -5.56 -28.96
N LYS A 95 5.79 -4.95 -30.14
CA LYS A 95 5.64 -5.61 -31.46
C LYS A 95 6.76 -6.59 -31.78
#